data_AF-A0A453BML9-F1
#
_entry.id   AF-A0A453BML9-F1
#
_cell.length_a   1.000
_cell.length_b   1.000
_cell.length_c   1.000
_cell.angle_alpha   90.00
_cell.angle_beta   90.00
_cell.angle_gamma   90.00
#
_symmetry.space_group_name_H-M   'P 1'
#
loop_
_entity.id
_entity.type
_entity.pdbx_description
1 polymer ?
#
loop_
_entity_poly.entity_id
_entity_poly.type
_entity_poly.pdbx_seq_one_letter_code
_entity_poly.pdbx_strand_id
1 'polypeptide(L)'
;MFIACQGDLIARILQIYLRNSESTSVLLDELACLVLPQVASLKSKSTTQELSHGFPTLCSSTFHSWCRVLHEENLGNFNKMIKQALKTTSQSGVAVENVMDEIVKSVNVFVSLTNICKIHEKVAMHAMAVKYGGRFIDAFLKAFNFLETQFGQHGGDIVKMIKELQKATRIIQTICAEAKGYKRTMITSKIPATKRSMERFLFQVKALLEHCSNVERCWIGNLKHKDLHGHVVSS
;
A
#
# COMPACT_ATOMS: atom_id res chain seq x y z
N MET A 1 28.76 -8.27 7.43
CA MET A 1 27.99 -9.41 7.99
C MET A 1 27.13 -8.99 9.18
N PHE A 2 27.65 -8.21 10.16
CA PHE A 2 26.90 -7.75 11.34
C PHE A 2 25.64 -6.89 11.04
N ILE A 3 25.67 -6.00 10.04
CA ILE A 3 24.52 -5.13 9.70
C ILE A 3 23.33 -5.94 9.14
N ALA A 4 23.60 -7.03 8.41
CA ALA A 4 22.54 -7.91 7.89
C ALA A 4 21.81 -8.64 9.02
N CYS A 5 22.55 -9.10 10.03
CA CYS A 5 22.00 -9.79 11.19
C CYS A 5 21.09 -8.87 12.04
N GLN A 6 21.46 -7.59 12.17
CA GLN A 6 20.66 -6.60 12.90
C GLN A 6 19.33 -6.29 12.20
N GLY A 7 19.34 -6.15 10.86
CA GLY A 7 18.12 -5.90 10.08
C GLY A 7 17.10 -7.03 10.15
N ASP A 8 17.58 -8.28 10.22
CA ASP A 8 16.71 -9.46 10.32
C ASP A 8 16.20 -9.70 11.74
N LEU A 9 17.01 -9.41 12.77
CA LEU A 9 16.55 -9.43 14.16
C LEU A 9 15.45 -8.38 14.39
N ILE A 10 15.64 -7.15 13.91
CA ILE A 10 14.63 -6.08 14.01
C ILE A 10 13.35 -6.49 13.28
N ALA A 11 13.46 -7.09 12.09
CA ALA A 11 12.30 -7.55 11.36
C ALA A 11 11.48 -8.59 12.17
N ARG A 12 12.17 -9.54 12.81
CA ARG A 12 11.51 -10.55 13.68
C ARG A 12 10.85 -9.92 14.89
N ILE A 13 11.55 -9.01 15.59
CA ILE A 13 10.98 -8.33 16.77
C ILE A 13 9.74 -7.53 16.38
N LEU A 14 9.79 -6.81 15.26
CA LEU A 14 8.66 -6.02 14.77
C LEU A 14 7.47 -6.91 14.37
N GLN A 15 7.72 -8.06 13.72
CA GLN A 15 6.66 -9.04 13.43
C GLN A 15 6.03 -9.59 14.70
N ILE A 16 6.83 -9.90 15.73
CA ILE A 16 6.32 -10.37 17.03
C ILE A 16 5.48 -9.28 17.68
N TYR A 17 5.96 -8.03 17.70
CA TYR A 17 5.23 -6.89 18.25
C TYR A 17 3.86 -6.70 17.58
N LEU A 18 3.82 -6.68 16.24
CA LEU A 18 2.58 -6.54 15.46
C LEU A 18 1.59 -7.67 15.74
N ARG A 19 2.07 -8.92 15.81
CA ARG A 19 1.21 -10.11 16.00
C ARG A 19 0.68 -10.29 17.41
N ASN A 20 1.32 -9.68 18.41
CA ASN A 20 0.88 -9.73 19.81
C ASN A 20 0.14 -8.46 20.24
N SER A 21 -0.13 -7.53 19.32
CA SER A 21 -0.98 -6.37 19.58
C SER A 21 -2.45 -6.76 19.69
N GLU A 22 -3.25 -5.95 20.38
CA GLU A 22 -4.70 -6.15 20.50
C GLU A 22 -5.39 -6.14 19.13
N SER A 23 -4.93 -5.27 18.23
CA SER A 23 -5.36 -5.24 16.84
C SER A 23 -4.19 -4.92 15.91
N THR A 24 -3.77 -5.94 15.15
CA THR A 24 -2.70 -5.80 14.17
C THR A 24 -3.03 -4.76 13.09
N SER A 25 -4.28 -4.64 12.66
CA SER A 25 -4.67 -3.67 11.62
C SER A 25 -4.57 -2.23 12.10
N VAL A 26 -5.00 -1.96 13.33
CA VAL A 26 -4.93 -0.63 13.96
C VAL A 26 -3.48 -0.22 14.16
N LEU A 27 -2.65 -1.11 14.73
CA LEU A 27 -1.24 -0.82 14.93
C LEU A 27 -0.48 -0.64 13.60
N LEU A 28 -0.82 -1.42 12.57
CA LEU A 28 -0.27 -1.23 11.23
C LEU A 28 -0.63 0.15 10.66
N ASP A 29 -1.89 0.58 10.80
CA ASP A 29 -2.35 1.89 10.33
C ASP A 29 -1.61 3.02 11.07
N GLU A 30 -1.53 2.96 12.39
CA GLU A 30 -0.79 3.93 13.20
C GLU A 30 0.69 4.05 12.75
N LEU A 31 1.39 2.91 12.68
CA LEU A 31 2.80 2.91 12.32
C LEU A 31 3.03 3.39 10.87
N ALA A 32 2.18 2.98 9.93
CA ALA A 32 2.34 3.32 8.52
C ALA A 32 1.91 4.76 8.21
N CYS A 33 0.83 5.24 8.82
CA CYS A 33 0.20 6.52 8.48
C CYS A 33 0.71 7.68 9.33
N LEU A 34 1.15 7.43 10.57
CA LEU A 34 1.60 8.48 11.49
C LEU A 34 3.11 8.42 11.75
N VAL A 35 3.64 7.26 12.12
CA VAL A 35 5.04 7.16 12.62
C VAL A 35 6.06 7.19 11.47
N LEU A 36 5.92 6.30 10.47
CA LEU A 36 6.89 6.22 9.38
C LEU A 36 7.01 7.50 8.53
N PRO A 37 5.92 8.21 8.17
CA PRO A 37 6.02 9.43 7.36
C PRO A 37 6.81 10.55 8.05
N GLN A 38 6.69 10.66 9.38
CA GLN A 38 7.48 11.63 10.16
C GLN A 38 8.97 11.33 10.02
N VAL A 39 9.37 10.07 10.20
CA VAL A 39 10.78 9.64 10.06
C VAL A 39 11.27 9.79 8.61
N ALA A 40 10.41 9.54 7.62
CA ALA A 40 10.73 9.68 6.20
C ALA A 40 11.07 11.13 5.80
N SER A 41 10.43 12.10 6.45
CA SER A 41 10.62 13.53 6.18
C SER A 41 11.91 14.12 6.77
N LEU A 42 12.54 13.42 7.71
CA LEU A 42 13.73 13.90 8.42
C LEU A 42 14.99 13.73 7.56
N LYS A 43 15.52 14.85 7.06
CA LYS A 43 16.80 14.91 6.33
C LYS A 43 18.05 14.99 7.24
N SER A 44 17.87 15.20 8.56
CA SER A 44 18.95 15.45 9.54
C SER A 44 18.95 14.46 10.70
N LYS A 45 20.15 14.09 11.19
CA LYS A 45 20.39 13.20 12.35
C LYS A 45 19.98 13.79 13.70
N SER A 46 19.89 15.12 13.85
CA SER A 46 19.69 15.79 15.14
C SER A 46 18.24 15.72 15.65
N THR A 47 17.26 15.59 14.76
CA THR A 47 15.82 15.61 15.08
C THR A 47 15.19 14.22 15.13
N THR A 48 15.95 13.16 14.77
CA THR A 48 15.45 11.78 14.79
C THR A 48 15.16 11.28 16.21
N GLN A 49 15.86 11.81 17.21
CA GLN A 49 15.81 11.33 18.60
C GLN A 49 14.55 11.78 19.37
N GLU A 50 13.98 12.93 19.04
CA GLU A 50 12.80 13.50 19.73
C GLU A 50 11.45 13.01 19.17
N LEU A 51 11.40 12.50 17.94
CA LEU A 51 10.16 11.96 17.33
C LEU A 51 10.11 10.43 17.32
N SER A 52 11.25 9.75 17.52
CA SER A 52 11.29 8.30 17.73
C SER A 52 10.90 7.88 19.15
N HIS A 53 10.26 8.75 19.95
CA HIS A 53 9.82 8.47 21.31
C HIS A 53 8.85 7.28 21.33
N GLY A 54 9.40 6.07 21.39
CA GLY A 54 8.70 4.79 21.31
C GLY A 54 9.42 3.73 20.47
N PHE A 55 10.15 4.13 19.42
CA PHE A 55 10.79 3.22 18.47
C PHE A 55 12.26 3.57 18.20
N PRO A 56 13.17 3.37 19.17
CA PRO A 56 14.59 3.71 19.02
C PRO A 56 15.30 2.92 17.92
N THR A 57 14.72 1.79 17.49
CA THR A 57 15.22 0.98 16.38
C THR A 57 14.74 1.45 15.02
N LEU A 58 13.89 2.49 14.92
CA LEU A 58 13.43 3.09 13.67
C LEU A 58 14.37 4.24 13.28
N CYS A 59 15.34 3.94 12.42
CA CYS A 59 16.34 4.90 11.95
C CYS A 59 16.71 4.62 10.49
N SER A 60 17.56 5.45 9.88
CA SER A 60 17.86 5.36 8.44
C SER A 60 18.40 3.98 7.98
N SER A 61 19.08 3.21 8.84
CA SER A 61 19.62 1.89 8.48
C SER A 61 18.58 0.78 8.55
N THR A 62 17.54 0.94 9.37
CA THR A 62 16.52 -0.07 9.65
C THR A 62 15.19 0.25 8.97
N PHE A 63 15.01 1.48 8.49
CA PHE A 63 13.78 1.98 7.87
C PHE A 63 13.23 1.07 6.75
N HIS A 64 14.12 0.54 5.92
CA HIS A 64 13.74 -0.41 4.88
C HIS A 64 13.16 -1.71 5.47
N SER A 65 13.77 -2.25 6.54
CA SER A 65 13.26 -3.44 7.22
C SER A 65 11.89 -3.20 7.84
N TRP A 66 11.67 -2.02 8.42
CA TRP A 66 10.37 -1.61 8.95
C TRP A 66 9.30 -1.59 7.85
N CYS A 67 9.55 -0.86 6.76
CA CYS A 67 8.61 -0.79 5.64
C CYS A 67 8.33 -2.18 5.03
N ARG A 68 9.35 -3.03 4.93
CA ARG A 68 9.20 -4.42 4.44
C ARG A 68 8.25 -5.23 5.32
N VAL A 69 8.46 -5.20 6.64
CA VAL A 69 7.60 -5.94 7.59
C VAL A 69 6.17 -5.42 7.55
N LEU A 70 5.97 -4.10 7.52
CA LEU A 70 4.63 -3.52 7.44
C LEU A 70 3.90 -3.92 6.16
N HIS A 71 4.59 -3.95 5.01
CA HIS A 71 4.01 -4.49 3.77
C HIS A 71 3.63 -5.97 3.89
N GLU A 72 4.49 -6.79 4.50
CA GLU A 72 4.27 -8.23 4.65
C GLU A 72 3.11 -8.55 5.58
N GLU A 73 3.07 -7.93 6.76
CA GLU A 73 2.02 -8.15 7.75
C GLU A 73 0.69 -7.54 7.28
N ASN A 74 0.68 -6.36 6.65
CA ASN A 74 -0.54 -5.80 6.06
C ASN A 74 -1.12 -6.72 4.98
N LEU A 75 -0.29 -7.17 4.03
CA LEU A 75 -0.73 -8.08 2.97
C LEU A 75 -1.21 -9.42 3.54
N GLY A 76 -0.52 -9.94 4.55
CA GLY A 76 -0.88 -11.18 5.24
C GLY A 76 -2.23 -11.06 5.96
N ASN A 77 -2.41 -9.99 6.74
CA ASN A 77 -3.65 -9.70 7.46
C ASN A 77 -4.82 -9.52 6.49
N PHE A 78 -4.63 -8.71 5.46
CA PHE A 78 -5.65 -8.43 4.45
C PHE A 78 -6.10 -9.69 3.70
N ASN A 79 -5.18 -10.56 3.27
CA ASN A 79 -5.55 -11.83 2.62
C ASN A 79 -6.32 -12.77 3.57
N LYS A 80 -5.98 -12.79 4.87
CA LYS A 80 -6.72 -13.60 5.86
C LYS A 80 -8.13 -13.06 6.03
N MET A 81 -8.28 -11.75 6.23
CA MET A 81 -9.57 -11.10 6.40
C MET A 81 -10.46 -11.25 5.17
N ILE A 82 -9.97 -11.03 3.94
CA ILE A 82 -10.79 -11.25 2.72
C ILE A 82 -11.27 -12.70 2.65
N LYS A 83 -10.37 -13.67 2.92
CA LYS A 83 -10.75 -15.09 2.89
C LYS A 83 -11.82 -15.43 3.93
N GLN A 84 -11.83 -14.76 5.08
CA GLN A 84 -12.85 -14.94 6.10
C GLN A 84 -14.16 -14.28 5.68
N ALA A 85 -14.11 -13.02 5.21
CA ALA A 85 -15.28 -12.29 4.73
C ALA A 85 -16.01 -13.03 3.58
N LEU A 86 -15.25 -13.64 2.65
CA LEU A 86 -15.82 -14.41 1.54
C LEU A 86 -16.43 -15.76 1.97
N LYS A 87 -16.07 -16.30 3.14
CA LYS A 87 -16.62 -17.55 3.67
C LYS A 87 -17.85 -17.33 4.55
N THR A 88 -17.90 -16.20 5.22
CA THR A 88 -18.97 -15.87 6.16
C THR A 88 -20.12 -15.24 5.38
N THR A 89 -21.06 -16.06 4.91
CA THR A 89 -22.33 -15.61 4.27
C THR A 89 -23.26 -14.89 5.27
N SER A 90 -22.87 -14.75 6.54
CA SER A 90 -23.68 -14.14 7.59
C SER A 90 -23.77 -12.62 7.42
N GLN A 91 -24.86 -12.17 6.81
CA GLN A 91 -25.21 -10.77 6.53
C GLN A 91 -25.65 -9.99 7.79
N SER A 92 -24.91 -10.06 8.90
CA SER A 92 -25.17 -9.09 9.98
C SER A 92 -24.51 -7.76 9.61
N GLY A 93 -25.24 -6.65 9.75
CA GLY A 93 -24.71 -5.32 9.40
C GLY A 93 -23.39 -5.01 10.12
N VAL A 94 -23.27 -5.40 11.39
CA VAL A 94 -22.03 -5.22 12.18
C VAL A 94 -20.83 -5.96 11.58
N ALA A 95 -21.01 -7.16 11.02
CA ALA A 95 -19.91 -7.90 10.40
C ALA A 95 -19.44 -7.23 9.09
N VAL A 96 -20.36 -6.65 8.32
CA VAL A 96 -20.05 -5.94 7.07
C VAL A 96 -19.26 -4.66 7.35
N GLU A 97 -19.70 -3.86 8.32
CA GLU A 97 -19.01 -2.61 8.70
C GLU A 97 -17.57 -2.89 9.14
N ASN A 98 -17.37 -3.94 9.95
CA ASN A 98 -16.03 -4.34 10.40
C ASN A 98 -15.14 -4.75 9.21
N VAL A 99 -15.68 -5.44 8.20
CA VAL A 99 -14.91 -5.81 6.99
C VAL A 99 -14.58 -4.57 6.16
N MET A 100 -15.53 -3.65 5.98
CA MET A 100 -15.30 -2.39 5.26
C MET A 100 -14.20 -1.56 5.92
N ASP A 101 -14.26 -1.38 7.24
CA ASP A 101 -13.27 -0.65 8.03
C ASP A 101 -11.87 -1.29 7.91
N GLU A 102 -11.78 -2.61 8.00
CA GLU A 102 -10.52 -3.34 7.83
C GLU A 102 -9.94 -3.23 6.42
N ILE A 103 -10.79 -3.23 5.37
CA ILE A 103 -10.33 -2.98 3.99
C ILE A 103 -9.76 -1.56 3.88
N VAL A 104 -10.47 -0.56 4.42
CA VAL A 104 -10.04 0.85 4.36
C VAL A 104 -8.69 1.05 5.06
N LYS A 105 -8.52 0.53 6.28
CA LYS A 105 -7.23 0.58 7.00
C LYS A 105 -6.11 -0.06 6.19
N SER A 106 -6.36 -1.26 5.63
CA SER A 106 -5.34 -1.95 4.84
C SER A 106 -4.92 -1.17 3.60
N VAL A 107 -5.87 -0.51 2.93
CA VAL A 107 -5.58 0.38 1.80
C VAL A 107 -4.82 1.62 2.25
N ASN A 108 -5.18 2.26 3.36
CA ASN A 108 -4.47 3.42 3.91
C ASN A 108 -3.00 3.10 4.21
N VAL A 109 -2.75 1.97 4.90
CA VAL A 109 -1.40 1.45 5.15
C VAL A 109 -0.62 1.30 3.83
N PHE A 110 -1.22 0.65 2.83
CA PHE A 110 -0.57 0.45 1.54
C PHE A 110 -0.26 1.77 0.82
N VAL A 111 -1.21 2.72 0.82
CA VAL A 111 -1.06 4.04 0.21
C VAL A 111 0.05 4.81 0.90
N SER A 112 0.08 4.84 2.23
CA SER A 112 1.11 5.54 3.01
C SER A 112 2.51 4.98 2.74
N LEU A 113 2.67 3.66 2.81
CA LEU A 113 3.95 2.99 2.51
C LEU A 113 4.44 3.26 1.08
N THR A 114 3.50 3.32 0.13
CA THR A 114 3.82 3.67 -1.27
C THR A 114 4.27 5.13 -1.40
N ASN A 115 3.61 6.06 -0.70
CA ASN A 115 3.98 7.47 -0.68
C ASN A 115 5.38 7.68 -0.06
N ILE A 116 5.72 6.94 0.99
CA ILE A 116 7.07 6.95 1.58
C ILE A 116 8.13 6.58 0.53
N CYS A 117 7.84 5.60 -0.34
CA CYS A 117 8.77 5.20 -1.40
C CYS A 117 8.99 6.28 -2.47
N LYS A 118 8.08 7.25 -2.60
CA LYS A 118 8.26 8.43 -3.46
C LYS A 118 9.32 9.38 -2.90
N ILE A 119 9.43 9.48 -1.58
CA ILE A 119 10.35 10.37 -0.86
C ILE A 119 11.74 9.72 -0.72
N HIS A 120 11.79 8.39 -0.58
CA HIS A 120 13.04 7.65 -0.44
C HIS A 120 13.52 7.03 -1.77
N GLU A 121 14.41 7.74 -2.45
CA GLU A 121 14.96 7.38 -3.77
C GLU A 121 15.87 6.12 -3.80
N LYS A 122 16.04 5.43 -2.66
CA LYS A 122 16.85 4.22 -2.58
C LYS A 122 16.24 3.12 -3.46
N VAL A 123 17.07 2.52 -4.32
CA VAL A 123 16.67 1.44 -5.25
C VAL A 123 15.96 0.28 -4.53
N ALA A 124 16.36 -0.06 -3.30
CA ALA A 124 15.72 -1.10 -2.50
C ALA A 124 14.26 -0.75 -2.13
N MET A 125 13.98 0.52 -1.80
CA MET A 125 12.62 1.00 -1.51
C MET A 125 11.74 0.92 -2.76
N HIS A 126 12.26 1.35 -3.91
CA HIS A 126 11.56 1.23 -5.20
C HIS A 126 11.28 -0.23 -5.57
N ALA A 127 12.25 -1.13 -5.37
CA ALA A 127 12.09 -2.56 -5.63
C ALA A 127 11.04 -3.23 -4.72
N MET A 128 10.92 -2.73 -3.48
CA MET A 128 9.90 -3.14 -2.52
C MET A 128 8.52 -2.64 -2.95
N ALA A 129 8.38 -1.35 -3.29
CA ALA A 129 7.12 -0.77 -3.78
C ALA A 129 6.56 -1.52 -4.99
N VAL A 130 7.41 -1.87 -5.98
CA VAL A 130 6.97 -2.64 -7.16
C VAL A 130 6.56 -4.06 -6.79
N LYS A 131 7.33 -4.73 -5.90
CA LYS A 131 7.06 -6.11 -5.46
C LYS A 131 5.74 -6.21 -4.70
N TYR A 132 5.57 -5.42 -3.63
CA TYR A 132 4.38 -5.49 -2.78
C TYR A 132 3.20 -4.76 -3.43
N GLY A 133 3.45 -3.79 -4.30
CA GLY A 133 2.45 -3.14 -5.14
C GLY A 133 1.63 -4.13 -5.97
N GLY A 134 2.28 -4.95 -6.79
CA GLY A 134 1.58 -5.96 -7.58
C GLY A 134 0.79 -6.94 -6.70
N ARG A 135 1.43 -7.44 -5.63
CA ARG A 135 0.82 -8.41 -4.70
C ARG A 135 -0.39 -7.85 -3.95
N PHE A 136 -0.33 -6.60 -3.51
CA PHE A 136 -1.43 -5.96 -2.80
C PHE A 136 -2.60 -5.72 -3.74
N ILE A 137 -2.35 -5.26 -4.96
CA ILE A 137 -3.41 -5.09 -5.97
C ILE A 137 -4.07 -6.44 -6.30
N ASP A 138 -3.30 -7.51 -6.48
CA ASP A 138 -3.87 -8.85 -6.68
C ASP A 138 -4.71 -9.33 -5.48
N ALA A 139 -4.34 -8.95 -4.25
CA ALA A 139 -5.13 -9.24 -3.07
C ALA A 139 -6.41 -8.40 -3.02
N PHE A 140 -6.31 -7.10 -3.32
CA PHE A 140 -7.44 -6.16 -3.31
C PHE A 140 -8.50 -6.56 -4.33
N LEU A 141 -8.08 -7.02 -5.51
CA LEU A 141 -9.00 -7.53 -6.53
C LEU A 141 -9.83 -8.74 -6.07
N LYS A 142 -9.43 -9.46 -5.01
CA LYS A 142 -10.25 -10.54 -4.43
C LYS A 142 -11.39 -10.00 -3.54
N ALA A 143 -11.28 -8.78 -3.03
CA ALA A 143 -12.35 -8.11 -2.31
C ALA A 143 -13.37 -7.44 -3.24
N PHE A 144 -13.13 -7.43 -4.56
CA PHE A 144 -13.90 -6.60 -5.48
C PHE A 144 -15.38 -6.95 -5.52
N ASN A 145 -15.73 -8.25 -5.55
CA ASN A 145 -17.13 -8.70 -5.46
C ASN A 145 -17.81 -8.22 -4.17
N PHE A 146 -17.09 -8.20 -3.03
CA PHE A 146 -17.62 -7.68 -1.78
C PHE A 146 -17.89 -6.17 -1.91
N LEU A 147 -16.95 -5.40 -2.45
CA LEU A 147 -17.12 -3.96 -2.68
C LEU A 147 -18.30 -3.66 -3.61
N GLU A 148 -18.51 -4.46 -4.67
CA GLU A 148 -19.67 -4.35 -5.55
C GLU A 148 -20.98 -4.53 -4.77
N THR A 149 -21.07 -5.55 -3.91
CA THR A 149 -22.28 -5.77 -3.09
C THR A 149 -22.53 -4.65 -2.08
N GLN A 150 -21.48 -4.01 -1.58
CA GLN A 150 -21.57 -2.95 -0.57
C GLN A 150 -21.67 -1.55 -1.17
N PHE A 151 -21.60 -1.41 -2.49
CA PHE A 151 -21.57 -0.11 -3.15
C PHE A 151 -22.83 0.72 -2.89
N GLY A 152 -23.99 0.08 -2.78
CA GLY A 152 -25.25 0.79 -2.51
C GLY A 152 -25.26 1.54 -1.17
N GLN A 153 -24.64 0.98 -0.14
CA GLN A 153 -24.59 1.55 1.21
C GLN A 153 -23.31 2.38 1.45
N HIS A 154 -22.17 1.95 0.89
CA HIS A 154 -20.85 2.51 1.17
C HIS A 154 -20.19 3.18 -0.04
N GLY A 155 -20.95 3.51 -1.09
CA GLY A 155 -20.40 3.97 -2.37
C GLY A 155 -19.44 5.16 -2.26
N GLY A 156 -19.74 6.13 -1.40
CA GLY A 156 -18.87 7.28 -1.16
C GLY A 156 -17.49 6.90 -0.64
N ASP A 157 -17.45 6.04 0.38
CA ASP A 157 -16.20 5.56 1.00
C ASP A 157 -15.43 4.64 0.06
N ILE A 158 -16.12 3.75 -0.65
CA ILE A 158 -15.51 2.86 -1.65
C ILE A 158 -14.85 3.68 -2.76
N VAL A 159 -15.54 4.69 -3.29
CA VAL A 159 -14.98 5.59 -4.31
C VAL A 159 -13.77 6.32 -3.76
N LYS A 160 -13.85 6.93 -2.56
CA LYS A 160 -12.73 7.62 -1.93
C LYS A 160 -11.50 6.70 -1.79
N MET A 161 -11.70 5.49 -1.28
CA MET A 161 -10.65 4.48 -1.11
C MET A 161 -10.01 4.10 -2.46
N ILE A 162 -10.82 3.83 -3.49
CA ILE A 162 -10.33 3.50 -4.84
C ILE A 162 -9.51 4.66 -5.41
N LYS A 163 -9.92 5.92 -5.19
CA LYS A 163 -9.18 7.10 -5.65
C LYS A 163 -7.79 7.19 -5.02
N GLU A 164 -7.67 6.95 -3.71
CA GLU A 164 -6.36 6.93 -3.05
C GLU A 164 -5.49 5.76 -3.54
N LEU A 165 -6.08 4.57 -3.71
CA LEU A 165 -5.37 3.41 -4.26
C LEU A 165 -4.90 3.67 -5.71
N GLN A 166 -5.68 4.38 -6.52
CA GLN A 166 -5.29 4.81 -7.87
C GLN A 166 -4.10 5.79 -7.83
N LYS A 167 -4.02 6.70 -6.86
CA LYS A 167 -2.84 7.57 -6.71
C LYS A 167 -1.59 6.74 -6.37
N ALA A 168 -1.70 5.77 -5.47
CA ALA A 168 -0.60 4.88 -5.12
C ALA A 168 -0.13 4.03 -6.32
N THR A 169 -1.05 3.49 -7.13
CA THR A 169 -0.67 2.74 -8.34
C THR A 169 0.07 3.61 -9.37
N ARG A 170 -0.30 4.89 -9.53
CA ARG A 170 0.43 5.84 -10.39
C ARG A 170 1.87 6.07 -9.93
N ILE A 171 2.12 6.14 -8.62
CA ILE A 171 3.48 6.24 -8.07
C ILE A 171 4.30 5.02 -8.49
N ILE A 172 3.76 3.81 -8.32
CA ILE A 172 4.48 2.58 -8.66
C ILE A 172 4.70 2.46 -10.18
N GLN A 173 3.75 2.90 -11.01
CA GLN A 173 3.94 2.97 -12.46
C GLN A 173 5.09 3.90 -12.84
N THR A 174 5.21 5.04 -12.17
CA THR A 174 6.31 5.98 -12.37
C THR A 174 7.66 5.35 -11.98
N ILE A 175 7.71 4.69 -10.81
CA ILE A 175 8.89 3.92 -10.38
C ILE A 175 9.28 2.85 -11.41
N CYS A 176 8.29 2.15 -12.00
CA CYS A 176 8.54 1.16 -13.05
C CYS A 176 9.13 1.79 -14.32
N ALA A 177 8.63 2.95 -14.73
CA ALA A 177 9.11 3.67 -15.91
C ALA A 177 10.58 4.10 -15.73
N GLU A 178 10.91 4.71 -14.59
CA GLU A 178 12.28 5.11 -14.27
C GLU A 178 13.22 3.91 -14.16
N ALA A 179 12.80 2.84 -13.47
CA ALA A 179 13.61 1.65 -13.32
C ALA A 179 13.95 0.99 -14.67
N LYS A 180 13.03 1.07 -15.64
CA LYS A 180 13.26 0.63 -17.02
C LYS A 180 14.29 1.53 -17.72
N GLY A 181 14.16 2.85 -17.59
CA GLY A 181 15.12 3.82 -18.17
C GLY A 181 16.54 3.65 -17.64
N TYR A 182 16.69 3.46 -16.33
CA TYR A 182 17.98 3.26 -15.67
C TYR A 182 18.48 1.80 -15.66
N LYS A 183 17.82 0.87 -16.36
CA LYS A 183 18.19 -0.56 -16.44
C LYS A 183 18.39 -1.23 -15.06
N ARG A 184 17.58 -0.86 -14.06
CA ARG A 184 17.67 -1.39 -12.68
C ARG A 184 17.11 -2.83 -12.63
N THR A 185 17.95 -3.82 -12.92
CA THR A 185 17.58 -5.24 -13.10
C THR A 185 16.75 -5.85 -11.96
N MET A 186 17.03 -5.48 -10.71
CA MET A 186 16.31 -5.94 -9.52
C MET A 186 14.81 -5.52 -9.49
N ILE A 187 14.47 -4.47 -10.23
CA ILE A 187 13.12 -3.94 -10.37
C ILE A 187 12.51 -4.40 -11.70
N THR A 188 13.27 -4.33 -12.80
CA THR A 188 12.75 -4.62 -14.14
C THR A 188 12.19 -6.03 -14.29
N SER A 189 12.74 -7.02 -13.58
CA SER A 189 12.22 -8.39 -13.56
C SER A 189 10.80 -8.52 -12.97
N LYS A 190 10.37 -7.58 -12.13
CA LYS A 190 9.04 -7.58 -11.48
C LYS A 190 8.00 -6.75 -12.24
N ILE A 191 8.44 -5.84 -13.11
CA ILE A 191 7.55 -4.90 -13.82
C ILE A 191 6.43 -5.61 -14.58
N PRO A 192 6.66 -6.69 -15.36
CA PRO A 192 5.59 -7.30 -16.16
C PRO A 192 4.41 -7.79 -15.32
N ALA A 193 4.69 -8.47 -14.20
CA ALA A 193 3.65 -8.95 -13.30
C ALA A 193 2.91 -7.78 -12.63
N THR A 194 3.64 -6.80 -12.11
CA THR A 194 3.04 -5.64 -11.43
C THR A 194 2.14 -4.81 -12.36
N LYS A 195 2.58 -4.58 -13.62
CA LYS A 195 1.76 -3.86 -14.61
C LYS A 195 0.46 -4.60 -14.91
N ARG A 196 0.52 -5.92 -15.10
CA ARG A 196 -0.67 -6.76 -15.31
C ARG A 196 -1.67 -6.62 -14.17
N SER A 197 -1.22 -6.64 -12.92
CA SER A 197 -2.12 -6.45 -11.76
C SER A 197 -2.79 -5.07 -11.77
N MET A 198 -2.06 -4.00 -12.12
CA MET A 198 -2.61 -2.64 -12.21
C MET A 198 -3.60 -2.47 -13.36
N GLU A 199 -3.34 -3.06 -14.52
CA GLU A 199 -4.27 -3.04 -15.66
C GLU A 199 -5.58 -3.73 -15.31
N ARG A 200 -5.52 -4.91 -14.65
CA ARG A 200 -6.70 -5.60 -14.12
C ARG A 200 -7.48 -4.74 -13.14
N PHE A 201 -6.78 -4.05 -12.23
CA PHE A 201 -7.40 -3.13 -11.30
C PHE A 201 -8.13 -1.98 -11.99
N LEU A 202 -7.51 -1.34 -12.98
CA LEU A 202 -8.16 -0.27 -13.74
C LEU A 202 -9.40 -0.75 -14.49
N PHE A 203 -9.35 -1.98 -15.04
CA PHE A 203 -10.51 -2.57 -15.71
C PHE A 203 -11.66 -2.85 -14.74
N GLN A 204 -11.36 -3.45 -13.58
CA GLN A 204 -12.36 -3.74 -12.56
C GLN A 204 -12.99 -2.45 -11.99
N VAL A 205 -12.18 -1.42 -11.71
CA VAL A 205 -12.70 -0.12 -11.25
C VAL A 205 -13.62 0.51 -12.29
N LYS A 206 -13.29 0.44 -13.58
CA LYS A 206 -14.19 0.92 -14.64
C LYS A 206 -15.53 0.19 -14.61
N ALA A 207 -15.50 -1.14 -14.55
CA ALA A 207 -16.70 -1.97 -14.51
C ALA A 207 -17.59 -1.62 -13.30
N LEU A 208 -17.01 -1.50 -12.09
CA LEU A 208 -17.74 -1.11 -10.88
C LEU A 208 -18.46 0.24 -11.04
N LEU A 209 -17.75 1.25 -11.54
CA LEU A 209 -18.32 2.60 -11.68
C LEU A 209 -19.41 2.68 -12.76
N GLU A 210 -19.33 1.87 -13.81
CA GLU A 210 -20.36 1.79 -14.85
C GLU A 210 -21.63 1.10 -14.34
N HIS A 211 -21.49 0.02 -13.55
CA HIS A 211 -22.61 -0.76 -13.02
C HIS A 211 -23.33 -0.04 -11.86
N CYS A 212 -22.64 0.81 -11.10
CA CYS A 212 -23.19 1.45 -9.90
C CYS A 212 -23.59 2.91 -10.08
N SER A 213 -24.07 3.27 -11.27
CA SER A 213 -24.13 4.61 -11.88
C SER A 213 -25.06 5.68 -11.25
N ASN A 214 -25.24 5.68 -9.92
CA ASN A 214 -25.76 6.85 -9.16
C ASN A 214 -24.65 7.80 -8.67
N VAL A 215 -23.37 7.49 -8.87
CA VAL A 215 -22.26 8.40 -8.50
C VAL A 215 -21.59 8.92 -9.76
N GLU A 216 -21.74 10.23 -9.98
CA GLU A 216 -21.21 11.09 -11.05
C GLU A 216 -20.20 10.46 -12.02
N ARG A 217 -20.66 10.25 -13.26
CA ARG A 217 -19.83 9.96 -14.42
C ARG A 217 -18.75 11.02 -14.59
N CYS A 218 -17.49 10.57 -14.57
CA CYS A 218 -16.30 11.11 -15.27
C CYS A 218 -15.08 11.16 -14.33
N TRP A 219 -14.31 10.07 -14.23
CA TRP A 219 -13.03 10.13 -13.50
C TRP A 219 -11.86 9.30 -14.04
N ILE A 220 -12.02 8.52 -15.12
CA ILE A 220 -10.85 7.97 -15.83
C ILE A 220 -10.23 9.09 -16.67
N GLY A 221 -9.35 9.87 -16.06
CA GLY A 221 -8.48 10.80 -16.77
C GLY A 221 -7.42 10.04 -17.60
N ASN A 222 -7.14 10.54 -18.80
CA ASN A 222 -6.08 10.03 -19.66
C ASN A 222 -4.72 10.06 -18.95
N LEU A 223 -3.98 8.93 -19.00
CA LEU A 223 -2.60 8.83 -18.52
C LEU A 223 -1.72 9.78 -19.36
N LYS A 224 -1.25 10.88 -18.76
CA LYS A 224 -0.10 11.63 -19.29
C LYS A 224 1.18 11.08 -18.65
N HIS A 225 2.23 10.90 -19.43
CA HIS A 225 3.53 10.47 -18.93
C HIS A 225 4.12 11.58 -18.06
N LYS A 226 4.33 11.30 -16.77
CA LYS A 226 4.90 12.25 -15.79
C LYS A 226 6.03 11.60 -15.02
N ASP A 227 7.03 12.38 -14.62
CA ASP A 227 8.10 11.96 -13.72
C ASP A 227 7.61 11.87 -12.25
N LEU A 228 8.45 11.39 -11.33
CA LEU A 228 8.11 11.32 -9.90
C LEU A 228 7.83 12.70 -9.27
N HIS A 229 8.32 13.77 -9.88
CA HIS A 229 8.11 15.16 -9.43
C HIS A 229 6.86 15.81 -10.02
N GLY A 230 6.18 15.16 -10.96
CA GLY A 230 4.94 15.61 -11.59
C GLY A 230 5.12 16.40 -12.88
N HIS A 231 6.35 16.53 -13.41
CA HIS A 231 6.61 17.16 -14.71
C HIS A 231 6.18 16.22 -15.84
N VAL A 232 5.55 16.78 -16.86
CA VAL A 232 5.16 16.03 -18.06
C VAL A 232 6.41 15.72 -18.86
N VAL A 233 6.64 14.45 -19.17
CA VAL A 233 7.80 14.01 -19.96
C VAL A 233 7.31 13.73 -21.38
N SER A 234 7.86 14.45 -22.35
CA SER A 234 7.62 14.18 -23.77
C SER A 234 8.07 12.76 -24.10
N SER A 235 7.23 12.02 -24.84
CA SER A 235 7.56 10.69 -25.36
C SER A 235 8.50 10.77 -26.55
#